data_AF-A0AA51H5A6-F1
#
_entry.id   AF-A0AA51H5A6-F1
#
_cell.length_a   1.000
_cell.length_b   1.000
_cell.length_c   1.000
_cell.angle_alpha   90.00
_cell.angle_beta   90.00
_cell.angle_gamma   90.00
#
_symmetry.space_group_name_H-M   'P 1'
#
loop_
_entity.id
_entity.type
_entity.pdbx_description
1 polymer ?
#
loop_
_entity_poly.entity_id
_entity_poly.type
_entity_poly.pdbx_seq_one_letter_code
_entity_poly.pdbx_strand_id
1 'polypeptide(L)'
;MRLCFGSYLAVLVSCKAVNVDNKQLCEALLHSVAPNYEFTFAGQENPDRVREDVTSKLLRCEQNLPKDVTDPARTADPQEVALYFKDHVLGLLNENLSKQIILAFKDIIANDKPEMIKNKMHGIEDDTKIELVNGIIKRELAVQTEFLFHSFLAGIFLYTATKTTNRYGKKTIESIDYDYIVSFNSRIDGINLIADKAASFSLPNIKNGKADTEFAEDVAGYVVDKIKLLKPATVQEDSLLVTLLSEANGNCLKCGKKLGIPKRGKIPVGNYEIVYLKQPSNERDQYENAVALCSDDCAPIVSEMSADEITDLLESKKRCAATQAFLDKISGIKFQNQIESVLREVHKIKNTKGLEGTDMKDLVEIERKIHEPFLKDKINASMARLYKTVNGICGRLEQEIGFDTNMFGGLMKSASLMLDGGVKSNGDIADPQEYIMNLLIDNLFLQVGQKHKDACEIIIGYLVKRCDLFNENAKQS
;
A
#
# COMPACT_ATOMS: atom_id res chain seq x y z
N MET A 1 -24.13 -26.75 -5.77
CA MET A 1 -23.35 -25.49 -5.76
C MET A 1 -22.03 -25.72 -6.50
N ARG A 2 -21.30 -24.67 -6.85
CA ARG A 2 -19.94 -24.79 -7.42
C ARG A 2 -19.05 -23.76 -6.73
N LEU A 3 -17.94 -24.20 -6.15
CA LEU A 3 -16.94 -23.29 -5.63
C LEU A 3 -16.08 -22.75 -6.79
N CYS A 4 -16.10 -21.44 -6.94
CA CYS A 4 -15.19 -20.70 -7.79
C CYS A 4 -15.00 -19.28 -7.28
N PHE A 5 -14.18 -18.47 -7.95
CA PHE A 5 -13.92 -17.10 -7.50
C PHE A 5 -15.20 -16.24 -7.42
N GLY A 6 -16.14 -16.40 -8.35
CA GLY A 6 -17.39 -15.66 -8.39
C GLY A 6 -18.32 -16.03 -7.24
N SER A 7 -18.50 -17.33 -6.95
CA SER A 7 -19.27 -17.77 -5.78
C SER A 7 -18.59 -17.34 -4.47
N TYR A 8 -17.25 -17.36 -4.45
CA TYR A 8 -16.45 -16.86 -3.34
C TYR A 8 -16.72 -15.37 -3.09
N LEU A 9 -16.61 -14.55 -4.13
CA LEU A 9 -16.86 -13.12 -4.07
C LEU A 9 -18.33 -12.80 -3.75
N ALA A 10 -19.30 -13.57 -4.26
CA ALA A 10 -20.72 -13.33 -3.96
C ALA A 10 -21.07 -13.52 -2.49
N VAL A 11 -20.50 -14.54 -1.83
CA VAL A 11 -20.64 -14.70 -0.37
C VAL A 11 -20.09 -13.47 0.35
N LEU A 12 -18.88 -13.03 -0.01
CA LEU A 12 -18.25 -11.90 0.67
C LEU A 12 -18.92 -10.56 0.38
N VAL A 13 -19.37 -10.32 -0.85
CA VAL A 13 -20.13 -9.12 -1.25
C VAL A 13 -21.46 -9.03 -0.50
N SER A 14 -22.12 -10.17 -0.27
CA SER A 14 -23.35 -10.22 0.53
C SER A 14 -23.09 -9.93 2.01
N CYS A 15 -21.84 -10.05 2.47
CA CYS A 15 -21.44 -9.87 3.86
C CYS A 15 -20.50 -8.66 4.09
N LYS A 16 -20.38 -7.76 3.11
CA LYS A 16 -19.46 -6.62 3.20
C LYS A 16 -19.88 -5.60 4.26
N ALA A 17 -18.91 -4.86 4.78
CA ALA A 17 -19.16 -3.76 5.70
C ALA A 17 -19.93 -2.61 5.00
N VAL A 18 -20.55 -1.74 5.80
CA VAL A 18 -21.24 -0.55 5.30
C VAL A 18 -20.23 0.33 4.54
N ASN A 19 -20.63 0.90 3.41
CA ASN A 19 -19.82 1.75 2.54
C ASN A 19 -18.66 1.08 1.80
N VAL A 20 -18.52 -0.26 1.86
CA VAL A 20 -17.59 -1.00 1.00
C VAL A 20 -18.28 -1.29 -0.34
N ASP A 21 -17.66 -0.94 -1.45
CA ASP A 21 -18.15 -1.33 -2.77
C ASP A 21 -17.58 -2.69 -3.21
N ASN A 22 -18.23 -3.31 -4.20
CA ASN A 22 -17.84 -4.66 -4.65
C ASN A 22 -16.45 -4.68 -5.30
N LYS A 23 -16.07 -3.55 -5.90
CA LYS A 23 -14.78 -3.38 -6.56
C LYS A 23 -13.70 -3.38 -5.49
N GLN A 24 -13.74 -2.47 -4.51
CA GLN A 24 -12.79 -2.38 -3.40
C GLN A 24 -12.52 -3.73 -2.74
N LEU A 25 -13.58 -4.50 -2.44
CA LEU A 25 -13.43 -5.83 -1.87
C LEU A 25 -12.74 -6.81 -2.85
N CYS A 26 -13.15 -6.80 -4.12
CA CYS A 26 -12.50 -7.61 -5.14
C CYS A 26 -11.02 -7.24 -5.32
N GLU A 27 -10.67 -5.95 -5.38
CA GLU A 27 -9.28 -5.50 -5.55
C GLU A 27 -8.42 -5.97 -4.38
N ALA A 28 -8.90 -5.79 -3.14
CA ALA A 28 -8.19 -6.26 -1.94
C ALA A 28 -7.92 -7.78 -1.99
N LEU A 29 -8.90 -8.58 -2.43
CA LEU A 29 -8.71 -10.02 -2.58
C LEU A 29 -7.63 -10.36 -3.62
N LEU A 30 -7.65 -9.71 -4.79
CA LEU A 30 -6.68 -10.01 -5.84
C LEU A 30 -5.26 -9.53 -5.48
N HIS A 31 -5.15 -8.39 -4.79
CA HIS A 31 -3.88 -7.83 -4.34
C HIS A 31 -3.16 -8.68 -3.29
N SER A 32 -3.89 -9.53 -2.56
CA SER A 32 -3.27 -10.47 -1.63
C SER A 32 -2.27 -11.44 -2.28
N VAL A 33 -2.41 -11.69 -3.59
CA VAL A 33 -1.51 -12.57 -4.37
C VAL A 33 -0.84 -11.84 -5.53
N ALA A 34 -1.43 -10.73 -5.99
CA ALA A 34 -0.90 -9.92 -7.07
C ALA A 34 -0.95 -8.42 -6.70
N PRO A 35 -0.02 -7.93 -5.86
CA PRO A 35 -0.02 -6.54 -5.37
C PRO A 35 0.00 -5.50 -6.49
N ASN A 36 0.65 -5.83 -7.61
CA ASN A 36 0.79 -4.96 -8.78
C ASN A 36 -0.33 -5.14 -9.82
N TYR A 37 -1.38 -5.92 -9.52
CA TYR A 37 -2.48 -6.14 -10.45
C TYR A 37 -3.36 -4.89 -10.59
N GLU A 38 -3.24 -4.20 -11.71
CA GLU A 38 -4.13 -3.08 -12.02
C GLU A 38 -5.40 -3.57 -12.73
N PHE A 39 -6.57 -3.12 -12.27
CA PHE A 39 -7.82 -3.30 -12.98
C PHE A 39 -7.80 -2.45 -14.25
N THR A 40 -7.29 -3.01 -15.35
CA THR A 40 -7.35 -2.35 -16.64
C THR A 40 -8.81 -2.23 -17.05
N PHE A 41 -9.33 -1.00 -17.12
CA PHE A 41 -10.59 -0.74 -17.82
C PHE A 41 -10.42 -1.20 -19.26
N ALA A 42 -11.03 -2.33 -19.63
CA ALA A 42 -11.02 -2.77 -21.01
C ALA A 42 -11.67 -1.67 -21.88
N GLY A 43 -10.83 -1.03 -22.70
CA GLY A 43 -11.20 0.01 -23.65
C GLY A 43 -10.77 1.40 -23.20
N GLN A 44 -9.73 1.95 -23.83
CA GLN A 44 -9.74 3.39 -24.08
C GLN A 44 -10.81 3.67 -25.16
N GLU A 45 -11.40 4.87 -25.13
CA GLU A 45 -12.27 5.45 -26.18
C GLU A 45 -13.72 4.93 -26.29
N ASN A 46 -14.58 5.33 -25.35
CA ASN A 46 -15.93 5.83 -25.66
C ASN A 46 -16.67 6.21 -24.36
N PRO A 47 -17.10 7.48 -24.20
CA PRO A 47 -17.88 7.94 -23.04
C PRO A 47 -19.30 7.36 -22.97
N ASP A 48 -19.84 6.86 -24.09
CA ASP A 48 -21.27 6.56 -24.23
C ASP A 48 -21.65 5.08 -24.12
N ARG A 49 -20.75 4.21 -23.66
CA ARG A 49 -21.09 2.82 -23.32
C ARG A 49 -20.87 2.61 -21.84
N VAL A 50 -21.94 2.29 -21.10
CA VAL A 50 -21.88 1.79 -19.72
C VAL A 50 -20.94 0.58 -19.71
N ARG A 51 -19.70 0.79 -19.26
CA ARG A 51 -18.66 -0.24 -19.27
C ARG A 51 -18.92 -1.21 -18.13
N GLU A 52 -19.08 -2.48 -18.45
CA GLU A 52 -19.10 -3.52 -17.41
C GLU A 52 -17.70 -3.68 -16.82
N ASP A 53 -17.58 -3.33 -15.53
CA ASP A 53 -16.40 -3.52 -14.71
C ASP A 53 -15.95 -5.00 -14.71
N VAL A 54 -14.64 -5.23 -14.75
CA VAL A 54 -13.99 -6.55 -14.60
C VAL A 54 -14.49 -7.24 -13.32
N THR A 55 -14.68 -6.47 -12.24
CA THR A 55 -15.28 -6.97 -10.99
C THR A 55 -16.65 -7.59 -11.24
N SER A 56 -17.52 -6.91 -11.98
CA SER A 56 -18.89 -7.38 -12.25
C SER A 56 -18.90 -8.68 -13.04
N LYS A 57 -18.01 -8.79 -14.04
CA LYS A 57 -17.87 -10.02 -14.84
C LYS A 57 -17.27 -11.17 -14.04
N LEU A 58 -16.34 -10.89 -13.11
CA LEU A 58 -15.80 -11.92 -12.21
C LEU A 58 -16.87 -12.41 -11.25
N LEU A 59 -17.60 -11.49 -10.62
CA LEU A 59 -18.71 -11.79 -9.71
C LEU A 59 -19.76 -12.65 -10.40
N ARG A 60 -20.23 -12.26 -11.60
CA ARG A 60 -21.26 -12.98 -12.37
C ARG A 60 -20.75 -14.26 -13.07
N CYS A 61 -19.52 -14.69 -12.80
CA CYS A 61 -18.91 -15.86 -13.44
C CYS A 61 -18.85 -15.76 -14.98
N GLU A 62 -18.81 -14.53 -15.52
CA GLU A 62 -18.76 -14.26 -16.97
C GLU A 62 -17.32 -14.23 -17.49
N GLN A 63 -16.33 -14.22 -16.61
CA GLN A 63 -14.92 -14.34 -16.95
C GLN A 63 -14.13 -15.10 -15.88
N ASN A 64 -13.01 -15.69 -16.28
CA ASN A 64 -12.05 -16.28 -15.35
C ASN A 64 -11.13 -15.21 -14.77
N LEU A 65 -10.48 -15.53 -13.66
CA LEU A 65 -9.35 -14.72 -13.17
C LEU A 65 -8.27 -14.63 -14.25
N PRO A 66 -7.65 -13.46 -14.44
CA PRO A 66 -6.57 -13.27 -15.40
C PRO A 66 -5.30 -14.00 -14.96
N LYS A 67 -4.44 -14.33 -15.92
CA LYS A 67 -3.17 -15.00 -15.64
C LYS A 67 -2.27 -14.22 -14.70
N ASP A 68 -2.29 -12.89 -14.82
CA ASP A 68 -1.55 -11.97 -13.96
C ASP A 68 -1.93 -12.06 -12.47
N VAL A 69 -3.06 -12.72 -12.16
CA VAL A 69 -3.48 -13.06 -10.79
C VAL A 69 -3.28 -14.55 -10.52
N THR A 70 -3.68 -15.44 -11.44
CA THR A 70 -3.60 -16.88 -11.18
C THR A 70 -2.17 -17.41 -11.13
N ASP A 71 -1.23 -16.79 -11.85
CA ASP A 71 0.16 -17.22 -11.88
C ASP A 71 0.87 -16.88 -10.55
N PRO A 72 0.80 -15.63 -10.03
CA PRO A 72 1.27 -15.32 -8.68
C PRO A 72 0.58 -16.13 -7.58
N ALA A 73 -0.74 -16.37 -7.68
CA ALA A 73 -1.47 -17.15 -6.70
C ALA A 73 -0.97 -18.61 -6.56
N ARG A 74 -0.34 -19.18 -7.61
CA ARG A 74 0.22 -20.55 -7.54
C ARG A 74 1.53 -20.62 -6.77
N THR A 75 2.24 -19.50 -6.65
CA THR A 75 3.56 -19.41 -6.00
C THR A 75 3.53 -18.62 -4.69
N ALA A 76 2.40 -17.99 -4.35
CA ALA A 76 2.23 -17.24 -3.12
C ALA A 76 2.38 -18.13 -1.88
N ASP A 77 3.00 -17.60 -0.82
CA ASP A 77 3.02 -18.24 0.50
C ASP A 77 1.62 -18.14 1.12
N PRO A 78 0.93 -19.27 1.40
CA PRO A 78 -0.38 -19.25 2.02
C PRO A 78 -0.44 -18.50 3.35
N GLN A 79 0.64 -18.49 4.14
CA GLN A 79 0.69 -17.79 5.42
C GLN A 79 0.76 -16.27 5.25
N GLU A 80 1.53 -15.78 4.28
CA GLU A 80 1.56 -14.35 3.94
C GLU A 80 0.20 -13.86 3.44
N VAL A 81 -0.47 -14.66 2.60
CA VAL A 81 -1.83 -14.35 2.14
C VAL A 81 -2.81 -14.33 3.32
N ALA A 82 -2.70 -15.25 4.27
CA ALA A 82 -3.52 -15.25 5.48
C ALA A 82 -3.31 -14.02 6.37
N LEU A 83 -2.07 -13.54 6.50
CA LEU A 83 -1.74 -12.29 7.21
C LEU A 83 -2.29 -11.07 6.44
N TYR A 84 -2.12 -11.03 5.12
CA TYR A 84 -2.71 -9.97 4.31
C TYR A 84 -4.23 -9.89 4.50
N PHE A 85 -4.92 -11.05 4.50
CA PHE A 85 -6.35 -11.11 4.73
C PHE A 85 -6.76 -10.53 6.09
N LYS A 86 -5.99 -10.84 7.14
CA LYS A 86 -6.20 -10.30 8.48
C LYS A 86 -6.14 -8.77 8.48
N ASP A 87 -5.13 -8.20 7.83
CA ASP A 87 -4.84 -6.76 7.91
C ASP A 87 -5.67 -5.92 6.92
N HIS A 88 -6.04 -6.48 5.76
CA HIS A 88 -6.61 -5.71 4.65
C HIS A 88 -8.00 -6.18 4.17
N VAL A 89 -8.39 -7.44 4.42
CA VAL A 89 -9.66 -8.00 3.91
C VAL A 89 -10.72 -8.06 5.02
N LEU A 90 -10.36 -8.45 6.24
CA LEU A 90 -11.34 -8.60 7.32
C LEU A 90 -12.08 -7.29 7.63
N GLY A 91 -11.38 -6.15 7.60
CA GLY A 91 -11.98 -4.83 7.83
C GLY A 91 -12.98 -4.39 6.75
N LEU A 92 -13.05 -5.10 5.61
CA LEU A 92 -14.01 -4.84 4.54
C LEU A 92 -15.29 -5.68 4.68
N LEU A 93 -15.33 -6.58 5.67
CA LEU A 93 -16.45 -7.48 5.94
C LEU A 93 -17.19 -7.07 7.21
N ASN A 94 -18.48 -7.37 7.28
CA ASN A 94 -19.25 -7.22 8.51
C ASN A 94 -18.83 -8.32 9.49
N GLU A 95 -18.19 -7.93 10.59
CA GLU A 95 -17.70 -8.83 11.63
C GLU A 95 -18.81 -9.76 12.19
N ASN A 96 -20.05 -9.28 12.24
CA ASN A 96 -21.20 -10.03 12.75
C ASN A 96 -21.65 -11.17 11.83
N LEU A 97 -21.15 -11.21 10.59
CA LEU A 97 -21.46 -12.24 9.60
C LEU A 97 -20.34 -13.27 9.42
N SER A 98 -19.26 -13.19 10.21
CA SER A 98 -18.08 -14.06 10.07
C SER A 98 -18.42 -15.56 10.12
N LYS A 99 -19.32 -15.95 11.03
CA LYS A 99 -19.75 -17.35 11.18
C LYS A 99 -20.64 -17.81 10.02
N GLN A 100 -21.52 -16.93 9.53
CA GLN A 100 -22.39 -17.18 8.38
C GLN A 100 -21.55 -17.34 7.10
N ILE A 101 -20.50 -16.54 6.92
CA ILE A 101 -19.55 -16.71 5.81
C ILE A 101 -18.91 -18.11 5.83
N ILE A 102 -18.44 -18.58 7.00
CA ILE A 102 -17.88 -19.93 7.14
C ILE A 102 -18.91 -20.99 6.76
N LEU A 103 -20.14 -20.87 7.27
CA LEU A 103 -21.22 -21.82 6.99
C LEU A 103 -21.62 -21.83 5.51
N ALA A 104 -21.69 -20.66 4.88
CA ALA A 104 -21.97 -20.53 3.45
C ALA A 104 -20.90 -21.22 2.60
N PHE A 105 -19.62 -21.08 2.94
CA PHE A 105 -18.55 -21.79 2.24
C PHE A 105 -18.56 -23.29 2.51
N LYS A 106 -18.81 -23.73 3.75
CA LYS A 106 -18.99 -25.15 4.07
C LYS A 106 -20.13 -25.75 3.24
N ASP A 107 -21.25 -25.05 3.09
CA ASP A 107 -22.38 -25.52 2.27
C ASP A 107 -22.01 -25.60 0.79
N ILE A 108 -21.41 -24.54 0.23
CA ILE A 108 -20.97 -24.52 -1.19
C ILE A 108 -20.03 -25.69 -1.47
N ILE A 109 -19.03 -25.92 -0.61
CA ILE A 109 -18.02 -26.98 -0.75
C ILE A 109 -18.66 -28.37 -0.64
N ALA A 110 -19.56 -28.57 0.34
CA ALA A 110 -20.30 -29.82 0.50
C ALA A 110 -21.16 -30.14 -0.73
N ASN A 111 -21.81 -29.11 -1.29
CA ASN A 111 -22.71 -29.22 -2.44
C ASN A 111 -22.00 -29.13 -3.81
N ASP A 112 -20.67 -28.99 -3.83
CA ASP A 112 -19.85 -29.03 -5.05
C ASP A 112 -19.33 -30.46 -5.30
N LYS A 113 -20.21 -31.28 -5.88
CA LYS A 113 -19.95 -32.69 -6.12
C LYS A 113 -19.11 -32.89 -7.40
N PRO A 114 -18.23 -33.90 -7.41
CA PRO A 114 -17.53 -34.33 -8.62
C PRO A 114 -18.51 -34.68 -9.75
N GLU A 115 -18.29 -34.10 -10.93
CA GLU A 115 -19.10 -34.30 -12.12
C GLU A 115 -18.22 -34.20 -13.38
N MET A 116 -18.46 -35.08 -14.35
CA MET A 116 -17.79 -35.03 -15.64
C MET A 116 -18.45 -34.01 -16.57
N ILE A 117 -17.74 -32.93 -16.91
CA ILE A 117 -18.20 -31.93 -17.89
C ILE A 117 -17.16 -31.83 -19.00
N LYS A 118 -17.57 -32.07 -20.25
CA LYS A 118 -16.68 -31.99 -21.43
C LYS A 118 -15.37 -32.79 -21.25
N ASN A 119 -15.48 -34.03 -20.74
CA ASN A 119 -14.36 -34.94 -20.50
C ASN A 119 -13.33 -34.44 -19.46
N LYS A 120 -13.72 -33.51 -18.57
CA LYS A 120 -12.92 -33.11 -17.41
C LYS A 120 -13.73 -33.32 -16.14
N MET A 121 -13.08 -33.79 -15.09
CA MET A 121 -13.68 -33.86 -13.78
C MET A 121 -13.76 -32.45 -13.20
N HIS A 122 -14.93 -32.07 -12.72
CA HIS A 122 -15.20 -30.79 -12.07
C HIS A 122 -15.82 -31.03 -10.70
N GLY A 123 -15.55 -30.12 -9.77
CA GLY A 123 -16.03 -30.21 -8.40
C GLY A 123 -14.98 -30.79 -7.47
N ILE A 124 -15.39 -31.11 -6.25
CA ILE A 124 -14.45 -31.33 -5.15
C ILE A 124 -14.67 -32.73 -4.57
N GLU A 125 -13.65 -33.58 -4.66
CA GLU A 125 -13.60 -34.87 -3.98
C GLU A 125 -13.28 -34.71 -2.49
N ASP A 126 -13.66 -35.70 -1.68
CA ASP A 126 -13.59 -35.60 -0.22
C ASP A 126 -12.16 -35.46 0.34
N ASP A 127 -11.16 -35.98 -0.38
CA ASP A 127 -9.73 -35.91 -0.06
C ASP A 127 -9.02 -34.69 -0.68
N THR A 128 -9.75 -33.84 -1.40
CA THR A 128 -9.18 -32.62 -1.98
C THR A 128 -8.87 -31.60 -0.89
N LYS A 129 -7.62 -31.11 -0.85
CA LYS A 129 -7.22 -29.95 -0.02
C LYS A 129 -7.92 -28.71 -0.52
N ILE A 130 -8.79 -28.14 0.32
CA ILE A 130 -9.69 -27.03 -0.05
C ILE A 130 -9.31 -25.73 0.66
N GLU A 131 -8.78 -25.83 1.88
CA GLU A 131 -8.25 -24.69 2.64
C GLU A 131 -6.72 -24.81 2.60
N LEU A 132 -6.07 -23.97 1.79
CA LEU A 132 -4.66 -24.14 1.44
C LEU A 132 -3.66 -23.59 2.48
N VAL A 133 -4.10 -22.82 3.48
CA VAL A 133 -3.23 -22.27 4.54
C VAL A 133 -2.85 -23.35 5.54
N ASN A 134 -3.84 -24.09 6.05
CA ASN A 134 -3.60 -25.20 6.99
C ASN A 134 -3.66 -26.57 6.30
N GLY A 135 -3.99 -26.61 5.01
CA GLY A 135 -4.01 -27.84 4.21
C GLY A 135 -5.20 -28.76 4.50
N ILE A 136 -6.33 -28.20 4.97
CA ILE A 136 -7.53 -28.96 5.36
C ILE A 136 -8.22 -29.52 4.11
N ILE A 137 -8.57 -30.81 4.14
CA ILE A 137 -9.32 -31.46 3.07
C ILE A 137 -10.85 -31.31 3.24
N LYS A 138 -11.61 -31.44 2.16
CA LYS A 138 -13.08 -31.30 2.15
C LYS A 138 -13.78 -32.11 3.26
N ARG A 139 -13.40 -33.38 3.46
CA ARG A 139 -13.99 -34.24 4.49
C ARG A 139 -13.72 -33.75 5.92
N GLU A 140 -12.53 -33.23 6.18
CA GLU A 140 -12.17 -32.68 7.50
C GLU A 140 -12.91 -31.36 7.76
N LEU A 141 -12.96 -30.50 6.73
CA LEU A 141 -13.68 -29.23 6.81
C LEU A 141 -15.18 -29.43 7.14
N ALA A 142 -15.79 -30.53 6.68
CA ALA A 142 -17.19 -30.83 6.94
C ALA A 142 -17.51 -30.91 8.45
N VAL A 143 -16.63 -31.53 9.23
CA VAL A 143 -16.83 -31.73 10.69
C VAL A 143 -16.17 -30.67 11.56
N GLN A 144 -15.28 -29.85 10.99
CA GLN A 144 -14.57 -28.80 11.73
C GLN A 144 -15.51 -27.72 12.29
N THR A 145 -15.32 -27.37 13.56
CA THR A 145 -16.10 -26.36 14.29
C THR A 145 -15.27 -25.14 14.68
N GLU A 146 -13.95 -25.26 14.75
CA GLU A 146 -13.05 -24.16 15.16
C GLU A 146 -12.28 -23.56 13.99
N PHE A 147 -12.25 -22.24 13.90
CA PHE A 147 -11.69 -21.53 12.74
C PHE A 147 -10.87 -20.31 13.13
N LEU A 148 -9.67 -20.18 12.57
CA LEU A 148 -8.99 -18.90 12.42
C LEU A 148 -9.54 -18.23 11.15
N PHE A 149 -10.33 -17.17 11.32
CA PHE A 149 -11.18 -16.66 10.25
C PHE A 149 -10.40 -16.16 9.03
N HIS A 150 -9.34 -15.38 9.23
CA HIS A 150 -8.50 -14.89 8.13
C HIS A 150 -7.81 -16.03 7.38
N SER A 151 -7.24 -17.02 8.09
CA SER A 151 -6.59 -18.18 7.47
C SER A 151 -7.58 -19.01 6.65
N PHE A 152 -8.78 -19.25 7.19
CA PHE A 152 -9.83 -19.95 6.48
C PHE A 152 -10.21 -19.24 5.16
N LEU A 153 -10.47 -17.93 5.21
CA LEU A 153 -10.80 -17.16 4.00
C LEU A 153 -9.67 -17.19 2.97
N ALA A 154 -8.43 -16.92 3.39
CA ALA A 154 -7.26 -16.93 2.52
C ALA A 154 -7.06 -18.29 1.83
N GLY A 155 -7.25 -19.39 2.55
CA GLY A 155 -7.12 -20.74 1.99
C GLY A 155 -8.15 -21.07 0.93
N ILE A 156 -9.42 -20.78 1.22
CA ILE A 156 -10.50 -20.98 0.24
C ILE A 156 -10.26 -20.06 -0.98
N PHE A 157 -9.84 -18.81 -0.76
CA PHE A 157 -9.49 -17.90 -1.85
C PHE A 157 -8.40 -18.48 -2.74
N LEU A 158 -7.26 -18.91 -2.17
CA LEU A 158 -6.16 -19.50 -2.91
C LEU A 158 -6.60 -20.74 -3.71
N TYR A 159 -7.46 -21.57 -3.14
CA TYR A 159 -8.05 -22.68 -3.87
C TYR A 159 -8.87 -22.20 -5.07
N THR A 160 -9.74 -21.20 -4.88
CA THR A 160 -10.54 -20.65 -5.97
C THR A 160 -9.68 -20.02 -7.07
N ALA A 161 -8.58 -19.35 -6.69
CA ALA A 161 -7.67 -18.70 -7.63
C ALA A 161 -6.82 -19.68 -8.44
N THR A 162 -6.48 -20.84 -7.88
CA THR A 162 -5.50 -21.77 -8.48
C THR A 162 -6.09 -23.07 -9.00
N LYS A 163 -7.21 -23.56 -8.45
CA LYS A 163 -7.77 -24.90 -8.72
C LYS A 163 -9.16 -24.88 -9.37
N THR A 164 -9.78 -23.71 -9.54
CA THR A 164 -11.14 -23.62 -10.09
C THR A 164 -11.21 -22.89 -11.42
N THR A 165 -12.34 -23.01 -12.12
CA THR A 165 -12.64 -22.23 -13.33
C THR A 165 -13.91 -21.44 -13.07
N ASN A 166 -13.78 -20.12 -13.04
CA ASN A 166 -14.86 -19.23 -12.62
C ASN A 166 -16.13 -19.36 -13.47
N ARG A 167 -15.97 -19.56 -14.78
CA ARG A 167 -17.11 -19.67 -15.72
C ARG A 167 -18.10 -20.80 -15.37
N TYR A 168 -17.69 -21.81 -14.60
CA TYR A 168 -18.59 -22.90 -14.21
C TYR A 168 -19.53 -22.56 -13.05
N GLY A 169 -19.31 -21.44 -12.35
CA GLY A 169 -20.21 -20.96 -11.29
C GLY A 169 -21.47 -20.24 -11.80
N LYS A 170 -21.60 -20.01 -13.11
CA LYS A 170 -22.69 -19.17 -13.67
C LYS A 170 -24.09 -19.67 -13.33
N LYS A 171 -24.30 -20.99 -13.20
CA LYS A 171 -25.61 -21.56 -12.83
C LYS A 171 -25.94 -21.42 -11.34
N THR A 172 -24.94 -21.18 -10.50
CA THR A 172 -25.08 -21.20 -9.04
C THR A 172 -24.94 -19.81 -8.42
N ILE A 173 -24.46 -18.82 -9.18
CA ILE A 173 -24.18 -17.50 -8.65
C ILE A 173 -25.44 -16.73 -8.26
N GLU A 174 -26.53 -16.91 -9.02
CA GLU A 174 -27.80 -16.21 -8.79
C GLU A 174 -28.49 -16.63 -7.48
N SER A 175 -28.15 -17.80 -6.94
CA SER A 175 -28.69 -18.30 -5.67
C SER A 175 -27.85 -17.91 -4.45
N ILE A 176 -26.77 -17.14 -4.63
CA ILE A 176 -25.90 -16.68 -3.54
C ILE A 176 -26.17 -15.18 -3.34
N ASP A 177 -27.16 -14.90 -2.51
CA ASP A 177 -27.57 -13.56 -2.10
C ASP A 177 -27.57 -13.42 -0.56
N TYR A 178 -28.03 -12.28 -0.06
CA TYR A 178 -28.10 -12.05 1.38
C TYR A 178 -29.05 -13.02 2.10
N ASP A 179 -30.17 -13.39 1.47
CA ASP A 179 -31.14 -14.33 2.05
C ASP A 179 -30.52 -15.72 2.23
N TYR A 180 -29.73 -16.17 1.26
CA TYR A 180 -28.90 -17.37 1.37
C TYR A 180 -27.94 -17.29 2.57
N ILE A 181 -27.27 -16.16 2.80
CA ILE A 181 -26.36 -15.98 3.95
C ILE A 181 -27.12 -16.06 5.28
N VAL A 182 -28.22 -15.33 5.44
CA VAL A 182 -28.95 -15.30 6.72
C VAL A 182 -29.72 -16.59 7.01
N SER A 183 -29.94 -17.43 6.00
CA SER A 183 -30.51 -18.78 6.18
C SER A 183 -29.70 -19.66 7.15
N PHE A 184 -28.42 -19.34 7.35
CA PHE A 184 -27.52 -20.06 8.26
C PHE A 184 -27.58 -19.60 9.73
N ASN A 185 -28.41 -18.61 10.08
CA ASN A 185 -28.47 -18.05 11.44
C ASN A 185 -28.72 -19.10 12.53
N SER A 186 -29.51 -20.14 12.26
CA SER A 186 -29.78 -21.23 13.22
C SER A 186 -28.59 -22.16 13.48
N ARG A 187 -27.50 -22.03 12.72
CA ARG A 187 -26.33 -22.93 12.76
C ARG A 187 -25.05 -22.24 13.25
N ILE A 188 -25.10 -20.94 13.54
CA ILE A 188 -23.91 -20.14 13.91
C ILE A 188 -23.26 -20.61 15.23
N ASP A 189 -24.04 -21.18 16.14
CA ASP A 189 -23.53 -21.71 17.42
C ASP A 189 -22.62 -22.93 17.23
N GLY A 190 -22.69 -23.60 16.07
CA GLY A 190 -21.78 -24.70 15.71
C GLY A 190 -20.40 -24.24 15.24
N ILE A 191 -20.14 -22.93 15.16
CA ILE A 191 -18.87 -22.35 14.70
C ILE A 191 -18.24 -21.53 15.81
N ASN A 192 -17.00 -21.88 16.14
CA ASN A 192 -16.14 -21.20 17.10
C ASN A 192 -15.02 -20.47 16.36
N LEU A 193 -14.91 -19.17 16.57
CA LEU A 193 -13.80 -18.38 16.04
C LEU A 193 -12.68 -18.37 17.07
N ILE A 194 -11.52 -18.88 16.68
CA ILE A 194 -10.33 -18.84 17.52
C ILE A 194 -9.70 -17.46 17.33
N ALA A 195 -9.38 -16.78 18.43
CA ALA A 195 -8.51 -15.63 18.36
C ALA A 195 -7.12 -16.09 17.94
N ASP A 196 -6.46 -15.31 17.10
CA ASP A 196 -5.03 -15.49 16.89
C ASP A 196 -4.37 -15.51 18.28
N LYS A 197 -3.52 -16.50 18.57
CA LYS A 197 -2.69 -16.43 19.77
C LYS A 197 -1.69 -15.32 19.51
N ALA A 198 -2.14 -14.08 19.67
CA ALA A 198 -1.25 -12.98 19.90
C ALA A 198 -0.31 -13.46 21.01
N ALA A 199 0.99 -13.26 20.83
CA ALA A 199 1.83 -12.98 21.96
C ALA A 199 1.16 -11.83 22.70
N SER A 200 0.23 -12.15 23.60
CA SER A 200 -0.27 -11.25 24.61
C SER A 200 0.90 -11.07 25.55
N PHE A 201 1.87 -10.26 25.15
CA PHE A 201 2.58 -9.44 26.11
C PHE A 201 1.54 -8.46 26.64
N SER A 202 0.75 -8.95 27.60
CA SER A 202 0.40 -8.10 28.73
C SER A 202 1.75 -7.62 29.25
N LEU A 203 2.11 -6.36 28.98
CA LEU A 203 3.14 -5.69 29.75
C LEU A 203 2.72 -5.89 31.21
N PRO A 204 3.45 -6.68 32.02
CA PRO A 204 3.22 -6.64 33.44
C PRO A 204 3.51 -5.20 33.82
N ASN A 205 2.57 -4.57 34.54
CA ASN A 205 2.80 -3.28 35.19
C ASN A 205 4.24 -3.23 35.70
N ILE A 206 5.05 -2.36 35.10
CA ILE A 206 6.38 -2.06 35.63
C ILE A 206 6.14 -1.33 36.95
N LYS A 207 6.00 -2.12 38.01
CA LYS A 207 6.28 -1.72 39.36
C LYS A 207 7.53 -2.45 39.78
N ASN A 208 8.60 -1.65 39.81
CA ASN A 208 9.84 -1.85 40.53
C ASN A 208 10.81 -2.89 39.96
N GLY A 209 11.81 -2.37 39.24
CA GLY A 209 13.23 -2.52 39.59
C GLY A 209 13.83 -3.93 39.65
N LYS A 210 14.73 -4.16 38.68
CA LYS A 210 15.66 -5.29 38.46
C LYS A 210 15.11 -6.40 37.56
N ALA A 211 15.53 -6.36 36.30
CA ALA A 211 15.46 -7.51 35.41
C ALA A 211 16.66 -8.41 35.74
N ASP A 212 16.38 -9.64 36.16
CA ASP A 212 17.41 -10.65 36.43
C ASP A 212 18.09 -11.08 35.13
N THR A 213 19.42 -11.21 35.19
CA THR A 213 20.33 -11.54 34.08
C THR A 213 20.01 -12.87 33.39
N GLU A 214 19.31 -13.77 34.07
CA GLU A 214 18.88 -15.08 33.56
C GLU A 214 17.86 -14.96 32.41
N PHE A 215 16.99 -13.94 32.45
CA PHE A 215 16.00 -13.69 31.37
C PHE A 215 16.65 -13.14 30.09
N ALA A 216 17.73 -12.37 30.21
CA ALA A 216 18.44 -11.82 29.06
C ALA A 216 19.24 -12.89 28.30
N GLU A 217 19.81 -13.86 29.04
CA GLU A 217 20.57 -14.97 28.45
C GLU A 217 19.66 -15.98 27.72
N ASP A 218 18.48 -16.27 28.26
CA ASP A 218 17.54 -17.23 27.66
C ASP A 218 16.89 -16.68 26.36
N VAL A 219 16.59 -15.38 26.33
CA VAL A 219 16.08 -14.71 25.12
C VAL A 219 17.17 -14.62 24.04
N ALA A 220 18.42 -14.34 24.43
CA ALA A 220 19.54 -14.34 23.50
C ALA A 220 19.80 -15.73 22.91
N GLY A 221 19.74 -16.78 23.72
CA GLY A 221 19.88 -18.18 23.27
C GLY A 221 18.80 -18.57 22.26
N TYR A 222 17.54 -18.25 22.55
CA TYR A 222 16.41 -18.55 21.67
C TYR A 222 16.49 -17.82 20.32
N VAL A 223 16.91 -16.56 20.31
CA VAL A 223 17.10 -15.77 19.08
C VAL A 223 18.25 -16.32 18.24
N VAL A 224 19.37 -16.71 18.87
CA VAL A 224 20.53 -17.29 18.17
C VAL A 224 20.19 -18.64 17.54
N ASP A 225 19.43 -19.49 18.21
CA ASP A 225 19.03 -20.79 17.67
C ASP A 225 17.99 -20.67 16.53
N LYS A 226 17.10 -19.68 16.60
CA LYS A 226 16.18 -19.34 15.48
C LYS A 226 16.93 -18.79 14.26
N ILE A 227 17.97 -17.97 14.46
CA ILE A 227 18.81 -17.44 13.37
C ILE A 227 19.61 -18.55 12.69
N LYS A 228 20.10 -19.54 13.45
CA LYS A 228 20.83 -20.72 12.89
C LYS A 228 19.94 -21.67 12.08
N LEU A 229 18.62 -21.69 12.34
CA LEU A 229 17.65 -22.54 11.63
C LEU A 229 17.18 -21.93 10.29
N LEU A 230 17.47 -20.65 10.03
CA LEU A 230 17.26 -20.04 8.73
C LEU A 230 18.40 -20.48 7.79
N LYS A 231 18.14 -21.45 6.91
CA LYS A 231 19.02 -21.65 5.75
C LYS A 231 19.02 -20.36 4.93
N PRO A 232 20.18 -19.83 4.50
CA PRO A 232 20.20 -18.69 3.60
C PRO A 232 19.64 -19.15 2.25
N ALA A 233 18.44 -18.67 1.93
CA ALA A 233 17.89 -18.81 0.60
C ALA A 233 18.69 -17.91 -0.34
N THR A 234 19.21 -18.48 -1.42
CA THR A 234 19.77 -17.78 -2.58
C THR A 234 18.65 -17.03 -3.32
N VAL A 235 18.17 -15.93 -2.72
CA VAL A 235 17.13 -15.01 -3.23
C VAL A 235 17.57 -13.54 -3.07
N GLN A 236 18.79 -13.27 -2.56
CA GLN A 236 19.22 -11.93 -2.18
C GLN A 236 19.32 -10.93 -3.35
N GLU A 237 19.68 -11.36 -4.57
CA GLU A 237 19.93 -10.42 -5.68
C GLU A 237 18.64 -9.82 -6.26
N ASP A 238 17.57 -10.60 -6.45
CA ASP A 238 16.30 -10.09 -7.01
C ASP A 238 15.56 -9.18 -6.02
N SER A 239 15.59 -9.50 -4.72
CA SER A 239 15.00 -8.64 -3.68
C SER A 239 15.79 -7.35 -3.52
N LEU A 240 17.12 -7.42 -3.52
CA LEU A 240 18.00 -6.25 -3.41
C LEU A 240 17.83 -5.32 -4.62
N LEU A 241 17.73 -5.89 -5.81
CA LEU A 241 17.49 -5.14 -7.04
C LEU A 241 16.18 -4.36 -6.99
N VAL A 242 15.08 -5.01 -6.59
CA VAL A 242 13.76 -4.36 -6.50
C VAL A 242 13.81 -3.21 -5.51
N THR A 243 14.47 -3.39 -4.38
CA THR A 243 14.70 -2.34 -3.39
C THR A 243 15.49 -1.16 -3.99
N LEU A 244 16.66 -1.41 -4.58
CA LEU A 244 17.51 -0.37 -5.16
C LEU A 244 16.84 0.38 -6.32
N LEU A 245 16.09 -0.32 -7.16
CA LEU A 245 15.32 0.30 -8.24
C LEU A 245 14.14 1.12 -7.70
N SER A 246 13.49 0.69 -6.61
CA SER A 246 12.41 1.47 -5.99
C SER A 246 12.96 2.76 -5.38
N GLU A 247 14.09 2.68 -4.66
CA GLU A 247 14.77 3.83 -4.08
C GLU A 247 15.23 4.85 -5.13
N ALA A 248 15.74 4.37 -6.27
CA ALA A 248 16.15 5.21 -7.39
C ALA A 248 15.00 5.57 -8.35
N ASN A 249 13.75 5.22 -8.01
CA ASN A 249 12.55 5.43 -8.81
C ASN A 249 12.70 4.93 -10.27
N GLY A 250 13.31 3.76 -10.43
CA GLY A 250 13.57 3.11 -11.72
C GLY A 250 14.59 3.85 -12.59
N ASN A 251 15.52 4.60 -12.00
CA ASN A 251 16.57 5.31 -12.74
C ASN A 251 17.97 4.84 -12.33
N CYS A 252 18.93 5.00 -13.23
CA CYS A 252 20.34 4.84 -12.94
C CYS A 252 20.76 5.90 -11.94
N LEU A 253 21.37 5.48 -10.83
CA LEU A 253 21.73 6.40 -9.75
C LEU A 253 22.76 7.47 -10.19
N LYS A 254 23.65 7.14 -11.15
CA LYS A 254 24.68 8.07 -11.65
C LYS A 254 24.19 9.00 -12.76
N CYS A 255 23.55 8.47 -13.81
CA CYS A 255 23.21 9.26 -15.00
C CYS A 255 21.71 9.59 -15.15
N GLY A 256 20.84 9.06 -14.29
CA GLY A 256 19.40 9.29 -14.34
C GLY A 256 18.67 8.58 -15.49
N LYS A 257 19.35 7.78 -16.31
CA LYS A 257 18.73 6.98 -17.39
C LYS A 257 17.74 5.98 -16.79
N LYS A 258 16.54 5.85 -17.37
CA LYS A 258 15.52 4.90 -16.91
C LYS A 258 15.97 3.44 -17.06
N LEU A 259 15.83 2.67 -15.99
CA LEU A 259 16.15 1.26 -15.85
C LEU A 259 14.86 0.46 -15.65
N GLY A 260 14.75 -0.76 -16.21
CA GLY A 260 13.63 -1.65 -15.87
C GLY A 260 13.35 -2.81 -16.84
N ILE A 261 12.42 -3.66 -16.43
CA ILE A 261 11.90 -4.80 -17.21
C ILE A 261 10.86 -4.28 -18.21
N PRO A 262 10.94 -4.62 -19.51
CA PRO A 262 10.01 -4.10 -20.52
C PRO A 262 8.56 -4.54 -20.24
N LYS A 263 7.69 -3.60 -19.88
CA LYS A 263 6.23 -3.78 -19.98
C LYS A 263 5.84 -3.72 -21.47
N ARG A 264 5.00 -4.66 -21.92
CA ARG A 264 4.50 -4.71 -23.32
C ARG A 264 3.98 -3.34 -23.76
N GLY A 265 4.69 -2.71 -24.71
CA GLY A 265 4.16 -1.63 -25.55
C GLY A 265 4.72 -0.21 -25.39
N LYS A 266 5.69 0.09 -24.50
CA LYS A 266 6.34 1.43 -24.50
C LYS A 266 7.82 1.39 -24.11
N ILE A 267 8.61 2.10 -24.94
CA ILE A 267 10.01 2.59 -24.85
C ILE A 267 11.06 1.57 -24.34
N PRO A 268 12.16 1.31 -25.07
CA PRO A 268 13.27 0.51 -24.57
C PRO A 268 13.80 1.11 -23.26
N VAL A 269 13.65 0.37 -22.17
CA VAL A 269 14.28 0.69 -20.87
C VAL A 269 15.67 0.07 -20.87
N GLY A 270 16.67 0.82 -20.40
CA GLY A 270 18.08 0.37 -20.44
C GLY A 270 18.33 -0.82 -19.53
N ASN A 271 19.30 -1.66 -19.90
CA ASN A 271 19.79 -2.75 -19.06
C ASN A 271 20.42 -2.17 -17.78
N TYR A 272 20.33 -2.92 -16.68
CA TYR A 272 20.84 -2.52 -15.37
C TYR A 272 21.80 -3.55 -14.79
N GLU A 273 22.64 -3.10 -13.85
CA GLU A 273 23.57 -3.93 -13.09
C GLU A 273 23.63 -3.43 -11.64
N ILE A 274 23.70 -4.36 -10.68
CA ILE A 274 23.98 -4.04 -9.27
C ILE A 274 25.49 -3.95 -9.11
N VAL A 275 25.98 -2.79 -8.67
CA VAL A 275 27.41 -2.56 -8.44
C VAL A 275 27.64 -2.21 -6.98
N TYR A 276 28.72 -2.75 -6.40
CA TYR A 276 29.11 -2.48 -5.02
C TYR A 276 30.24 -1.45 -4.97
N LEU A 277 29.95 -0.30 -4.35
CA LEU A 277 30.86 0.84 -4.22
C LEU A 277 31.75 0.69 -2.98
N LYS A 278 33.03 0.32 -3.15
CA LYS A 278 33.92 -0.07 -2.03
C LYS A 278 35.03 0.96 -1.75
N GLN A 279 35.27 1.29 -0.48
CA GLN A 279 36.34 2.21 -0.03
C GLN A 279 37.07 1.69 1.24
N PRO A 280 37.46 0.42 1.30
CA PRO A 280 38.56 -0.14 0.49
C PRO A 280 38.15 -1.40 -0.30
N SER A 281 38.98 -1.89 -1.23
CA SER A 281 38.69 -3.07 -2.08
C SER A 281 38.27 -4.34 -1.33
N ASN A 282 38.58 -4.43 -0.04
CA ASN A 282 38.30 -5.56 0.84
C ASN A 282 36.96 -5.42 1.59
N GLU A 283 36.19 -4.37 1.31
CA GLU A 283 34.86 -4.17 1.87
C GLU A 283 33.89 -5.26 1.39
N ARG A 284 33.04 -5.74 2.30
CA ARG A 284 32.06 -6.78 1.98
C ARG A 284 30.92 -6.20 1.15
N ASP A 285 30.36 -7.03 0.30
CA ASP A 285 29.14 -6.70 -0.46
C ASP A 285 27.97 -6.67 0.52
N GLN A 286 27.35 -5.50 0.67
CA GLN A 286 26.26 -5.26 1.62
C GLN A 286 25.24 -4.27 1.04
N TYR A 287 24.06 -4.21 1.65
CA TYR A 287 23.01 -3.33 1.17
C TYR A 287 23.47 -1.87 1.17
N GLU A 288 24.32 -1.43 2.09
CA GLU A 288 24.78 -0.05 2.26
C GLU A 288 25.73 0.41 1.15
N ASN A 289 26.40 -0.51 0.45
CA ASN A 289 27.29 -0.18 -0.68
C ASN A 289 26.80 -0.65 -2.06
N ALA A 290 25.67 -1.37 -2.15
CA ALA A 290 25.05 -1.76 -3.42
C ALA A 290 24.29 -0.62 -4.13
N VAL A 291 24.46 -0.42 -5.44
CA VAL A 291 23.71 0.58 -6.23
C VAL A 291 23.26 -0.01 -7.57
N ALA A 292 22.14 0.48 -8.11
CA ALA A 292 21.67 0.10 -9.45
C ALA A 292 22.12 1.13 -10.49
N LEU A 293 22.88 0.68 -11.50
CA LEU A 293 23.44 1.51 -12.58
C LEU A 293 23.07 0.93 -13.96
N CYS A 294 23.14 1.76 -15.01
CA CYS A 294 22.99 1.24 -16.37
C CYS A 294 24.20 0.39 -16.77
N SER A 295 23.95 -0.80 -17.32
CA SER A 295 25.00 -1.75 -17.71
C SER A 295 25.88 -1.22 -18.83
N ASP A 296 25.31 -0.39 -19.72
CA ASP A 296 26.00 0.04 -20.94
C ASP A 296 27.07 1.11 -20.67
N ASP A 297 26.86 1.96 -19.66
CA ASP A 297 27.63 3.20 -19.49
C ASP A 297 28.20 3.37 -18.07
N CYS A 298 27.35 3.26 -17.04
CA CYS A 298 27.73 3.67 -15.68
C CYS A 298 28.30 2.53 -14.83
N ALA A 299 27.88 1.29 -15.03
CA ALA A 299 28.43 0.15 -14.29
C ALA A 299 29.93 -0.12 -14.60
N PRO A 300 30.38 -0.10 -15.88
CA PRO A 300 31.77 -0.44 -16.21
C PRO A 300 32.81 0.55 -15.67
N ILE A 301 32.42 1.83 -15.50
CA ILE A 301 33.34 2.89 -15.07
C ILE A 301 33.55 2.93 -13.55
N VAL A 302 32.79 2.17 -12.76
CA VAL A 302 32.87 2.19 -11.29
C VAL A 302 34.26 1.75 -10.79
N SER A 303 34.90 0.80 -11.48
CA SER A 303 36.26 0.36 -11.14
C SER A 303 37.33 1.44 -11.36
N GLU A 304 37.01 2.48 -12.13
CA GLU A 304 37.90 3.58 -12.47
C GLU A 304 37.51 4.90 -11.77
N MET A 305 36.40 4.91 -11.02
CA MET A 305 35.93 6.10 -10.31
C MET A 305 36.87 6.48 -9.16
N SER A 306 37.01 7.80 -8.94
CA SER A 306 37.74 8.33 -7.80
C SER A 306 37.04 8.06 -6.48
N ALA A 307 37.78 8.13 -5.36
CA ALA A 307 37.21 7.99 -4.04
C ALA A 307 36.11 9.05 -3.77
N ASP A 308 36.32 10.29 -4.20
CA ASP A 308 35.33 11.35 -4.02
C ASP A 308 34.03 11.05 -4.78
N GLU A 309 34.13 10.60 -6.05
CA GLU A 309 32.94 10.22 -6.84
C GLU A 309 32.18 9.02 -6.26
N ILE A 310 32.88 8.07 -5.64
CA ILE A 310 32.24 6.94 -4.97
C ILE A 310 31.49 7.42 -3.72
N THR A 311 32.07 8.35 -2.96
CA THR A 311 31.44 8.95 -1.78
C THR A 311 30.15 9.66 -2.17
N ASP A 312 30.18 10.48 -3.22
CA ASP A 312 29.01 11.22 -3.71
C ASP A 312 27.86 10.30 -4.15
N LEU A 313 28.19 9.18 -4.80
CA LEU A 313 27.18 8.18 -5.19
C LEU A 313 26.57 7.49 -3.96
N LEU A 314 27.39 7.15 -2.96
CA LEU A 314 26.92 6.54 -1.72
C LEU A 314 26.01 7.49 -0.92
N GLU A 315 26.30 8.79 -0.90
CA GLU A 315 25.42 9.80 -0.31
C GLU A 315 24.10 9.92 -1.07
N SER A 316 24.16 9.94 -2.41
CA SER A 316 22.97 9.96 -3.27
C SER A 316 22.06 8.76 -3.02
N LYS A 317 22.65 7.57 -2.86
CA LYS A 317 21.93 6.35 -2.49
C LYS A 317 21.27 6.47 -1.11
N LYS A 318 22.00 6.92 -0.08
CA LYS A 318 21.43 7.11 1.27
C LYS A 318 20.22 8.03 1.25
N ARG A 319 20.26 9.09 0.43
CA ARG A 319 19.13 10.02 0.21
C ARG A 319 17.93 9.33 -0.45
N CYS A 320 18.16 8.54 -1.49
CA CYS A 320 17.12 7.75 -2.15
C CYS A 320 16.45 6.75 -1.19
N ALA A 321 17.24 5.99 -0.41
CA ALA A 321 16.74 5.07 0.60
C ALA A 321 15.90 5.78 1.69
N ALA A 322 16.37 6.93 2.19
CA ALA A 322 15.62 7.72 3.17
C ALA A 322 14.29 8.24 2.60
N THR A 323 14.28 8.64 1.32
CA THR A 323 13.07 9.10 0.62
C THR A 323 12.07 7.97 0.43
N GLN A 324 12.52 6.77 0.05
CA GLN A 324 11.66 5.61 -0.11
C GLN A 324 11.08 5.13 1.23
N ALA A 325 11.90 5.04 2.28
CA ALA A 325 11.42 4.69 3.62
C ALA A 325 10.40 5.70 4.18
N PHE A 326 10.45 6.96 3.72
CA PHE A 326 9.46 7.98 3.99
C PHE A 326 8.17 7.78 3.16
N LEU A 327 8.28 7.49 1.87
CA LEU A 327 7.13 7.17 1.01
C LEU A 327 6.37 5.95 1.53
N ASP A 328 7.08 4.92 1.99
CA ASP A 328 6.47 3.72 2.57
C ASP A 328 5.70 4.07 3.86
N LYS A 329 6.23 4.97 4.70
CA LYS A 329 5.55 5.47 5.91
C LYS A 329 4.33 6.35 5.60
N ILE A 330 4.34 7.08 4.49
CA ILE A 330 3.20 7.90 4.05
C ILE A 330 2.15 7.09 3.29
N SER A 331 2.56 6.03 2.59
CA SER A 331 1.65 5.17 1.83
C SER A 331 0.58 4.48 2.70
N GLY A 332 0.84 4.34 4.01
CA GLY A 332 -0.12 3.83 5.00
C GLY A 332 -1.15 4.86 5.51
N ILE A 333 -1.13 6.10 5.01
CA ILE A 333 -1.97 7.20 5.51
C ILE A 333 -3.33 7.21 4.79
N LYS A 334 -4.40 6.88 5.52
CA LYS A 334 -5.80 6.73 5.05
C LYS A 334 -6.51 8.03 4.57
N PHE A 335 -5.79 9.14 4.34
CA PHE A 335 -6.38 10.46 4.03
C PHE A 335 -6.46 10.80 2.52
N GLN A 336 -6.07 9.90 1.61
CA GLN A 336 -5.95 10.22 0.17
C GLN A 336 -7.25 10.79 -0.44
N ASN A 337 -8.41 10.19 -0.13
CA ASN A 337 -9.72 10.67 -0.59
C ASN A 337 -10.13 12.01 0.05
N GLN A 338 -9.75 12.24 1.30
CA GLN A 338 -10.04 13.47 2.03
C GLN A 338 -9.15 14.62 1.51
N ILE A 339 -7.86 14.36 1.28
CA ILE A 339 -6.91 15.29 0.67
C ILE A 339 -7.34 15.62 -0.77
N GLU A 340 -7.75 14.63 -1.58
CA GLU A 340 -8.29 14.89 -2.92
C GLU A 340 -9.54 15.78 -2.84
N SER A 341 -10.43 15.54 -1.88
CA SER A 341 -11.63 16.35 -1.67
C SER A 341 -11.29 17.81 -1.31
N VAL A 342 -10.32 18.02 -0.41
CA VAL A 342 -9.82 19.36 -0.07
C VAL A 342 -9.22 20.04 -1.30
N LEU A 343 -8.32 19.36 -2.03
CA LEU A 343 -7.64 19.91 -3.20
C LEU A 343 -8.61 20.24 -4.33
N ARG A 344 -9.64 19.42 -4.54
CA ARG A 344 -10.69 19.66 -5.54
C ARG A 344 -11.51 20.90 -5.20
N GLU A 345 -11.93 21.07 -3.95
CA GLU A 345 -12.71 22.25 -3.54
C GLU A 345 -11.87 23.53 -3.57
N VAL A 346 -10.60 23.48 -3.15
CA VAL A 346 -9.65 24.58 -3.30
C VAL A 346 -9.46 24.94 -4.78
N HIS A 347 -9.28 23.94 -5.65
CA HIS A 347 -9.12 24.15 -7.09
C HIS A 347 -10.34 24.80 -7.75
N LYS A 348 -11.56 24.41 -7.36
CA LYS A 348 -12.80 25.02 -7.87
C LYS A 348 -12.90 26.50 -7.49
N ILE A 349 -12.51 26.83 -6.26
CA ILE A 349 -12.79 28.16 -5.69
C ILE A 349 -11.66 29.16 -5.98
N LYS A 350 -10.45 28.72 -6.31
CA LYS A 350 -9.24 29.56 -6.49
C LYS A 350 -9.42 30.79 -7.40
N ASN A 351 -10.31 30.72 -8.40
CA ASN A 351 -10.55 31.75 -9.42
C ASN A 351 -11.86 32.53 -9.21
N THR A 352 -12.56 32.31 -8.11
CA THR A 352 -13.83 32.99 -7.81
C THR A 352 -13.60 34.48 -7.58
N LYS A 353 -14.41 35.33 -8.21
CA LYS A 353 -14.36 36.80 -8.02
C LYS A 353 -15.10 37.19 -6.74
N GLY A 354 -14.62 38.21 -6.04
CA GLY A 354 -15.28 38.74 -4.84
C GLY A 354 -15.07 37.92 -3.56
N LEU A 355 -14.04 37.07 -3.52
CA LEU A 355 -13.63 36.40 -2.29
C LEU A 355 -13.27 37.44 -1.22
N GLU A 356 -13.71 37.19 0.01
CA GLU A 356 -13.32 38.01 1.15
C GLU A 356 -11.82 37.81 1.41
N GLY A 357 -11.04 38.86 1.12
CA GLY A 357 -9.61 38.87 1.40
C GLY A 357 -9.33 38.75 2.90
N THR A 358 -8.14 38.25 3.22
CA THR A 358 -7.58 38.29 4.57
C THR A 358 -6.73 39.55 4.68
N ASP A 359 -6.91 40.34 5.74
CA ASP A 359 -5.98 41.45 6.01
C ASP A 359 -4.58 40.86 6.23
N MET A 360 -3.56 41.46 5.63
CA MET A 360 -2.18 40.98 5.79
C MET A 360 -1.71 41.03 7.24
N LYS A 361 -2.33 41.88 8.08
CA LYS A 361 -2.09 41.94 9.53
C LYS A 361 -2.62 40.74 10.31
N ASP A 362 -3.62 40.04 9.77
CA ASP A 362 -4.23 38.85 10.38
C ASP A 362 -3.52 37.56 9.95
N LEU A 363 -2.67 37.63 8.93
CA LEU A 363 -1.83 36.53 8.49
C LEU A 363 -0.56 36.50 9.31
N VAL A 364 -0.15 35.31 9.76
CA VAL A 364 1.10 35.18 10.49
C VAL A 364 2.27 35.66 9.62
N GLU A 365 3.08 36.53 10.20
CA GLU A 365 4.27 37.07 9.58
C GLU A 365 5.25 35.92 9.28
N ILE A 366 5.65 35.78 8.01
CA ILE A 366 6.54 34.70 7.54
C ILE A 366 7.99 35.19 7.34
N GLU A 367 8.26 36.45 7.69
CA GLU A 367 9.56 37.11 7.49
C GLU A 367 10.70 36.44 8.25
N ARG A 368 10.38 35.72 9.32
CA ARG A 368 11.33 34.92 10.10
C ARG A 368 11.31 33.43 9.76
N LYS A 369 10.52 33.01 8.76
CA LYS A 369 10.23 31.59 8.44
C LYS A 369 10.71 31.20 7.06
N ILE A 370 10.60 32.10 6.08
CA ILE A 370 11.03 31.89 4.70
C ILE A 370 12.09 32.93 4.38
N HIS A 371 13.29 32.45 4.05
CA HIS A 371 14.46 33.29 3.78
C HIS A 371 14.50 33.74 2.32
N GLU A 372 13.87 32.99 1.43
CA GLU A 372 13.79 33.27 0.00
C GLU A 372 12.72 34.34 -0.31
N PRO A 373 13.10 35.54 -0.82
CA PRO A 373 12.18 36.64 -1.03
C PRO A 373 11.06 36.37 -2.05
N PHE A 374 11.33 35.63 -3.13
CA PHE A 374 10.35 35.40 -4.20
C PHE A 374 9.23 34.45 -3.75
N LEU A 375 9.58 33.39 -3.02
CA LEU A 375 8.70 32.40 -2.41
C LEU A 375 7.83 33.05 -1.34
N LYS A 376 8.43 33.94 -0.54
CA LYS A 376 7.71 34.78 0.42
C LYS A 376 6.62 35.59 -0.28
N ASP A 377 6.95 36.30 -1.36
CA ASP A 377 6.00 37.12 -2.11
C ASP A 377 4.90 36.27 -2.76
N LYS A 378 5.27 35.13 -3.34
CA LYS A 378 4.33 34.17 -3.94
C LYS A 378 3.31 33.67 -2.91
N ILE A 379 3.76 33.27 -1.72
CA ILE A 379 2.87 32.77 -0.66
C ILE A 379 2.01 33.89 -0.10
N ASN A 380 2.58 35.08 0.17
CA ASN A 380 1.84 36.22 0.68
C ASN A 380 0.72 36.65 -0.28
N ALA A 381 1.02 36.78 -1.57
CA ALA A 381 0.03 37.17 -2.58
C ALA A 381 -1.11 36.14 -2.69
N SER A 382 -0.79 34.85 -2.67
CA SER A 382 -1.79 33.77 -2.71
C SER A 382 -2.67 33.77 -1.44
N MET A 383 -2.05 33.87 -0.27
CA MET A 383 -2.73 33.75 1.03
C MET A 383 -3.54 35.00 1.41
N ALA A 384 -3.12 36.20 1.00
CA ALA A 384 -3.92 37.42 1.16
C ALA A 384 -5.30 37.28 0.51
N ARG A 385 -5.39 36.56 -0.62
CA ARG A 385 -6.66 36.32 -1.32
C ARG A 385 -7.40 35.08 -0.82
N LEU A 386 -6.68 33.99 -0.55
CA LEU A 386 -7.28 32.66 -0.43
C LEU A 386 -7.34 32.11 1.01
N TYR A 387 -6.61 32.68 1.97
CA TYR A 387 -6.42 32.07 3.29
C TYR A 387 -7.74 31.83 4.05
N LYS A 388 -8.60 32.85 4.22
CA LYS A 388 -9.92 32.69 4.87
C LYS A 388 -10.76 31.61 4.19
N THR A 389 -10.73 31.56 2.86
CA THR A 389 -11.50 30.62 2.06
C THR A 389 -10.99 29.18 2.25
N VAL A 390 -9.67 28.97 2.17
CA VAL A 390 -9.04 27.67 2.39
C VAL A 390 -9.26 27.21 3.83
N ASN A 391 -9.14 28.11 4.81
CA ASN A 391 -9.42 27.82 6.21
C ASN A 391 -10.88 27.36 6.43
N GLY A 392 -11.83 28.03 5.78
CA GLY A 392 -13.24 27.64 5.82
C GLY A 392 -13.51 26.29 5.14
N ILE A 393 -12.82 25.99 4.04
CA ILE A 393 -12.90 24.68 3.36
C ILE A 393 -12.39 23.58 4.29
N CYS A 394 -11.21 23.76 4.89
CA CYS A 394 -10.64 22.80 5.83
C CYS A 394 -11.55 22.58 7.04
N GLY A 395 -12.04 23.65 7.68
CA GLY A 395 -12.94 23.55 8.84
C GLY A 395 -14.30 22.92 8.51
N ARG A 396 -14.84 23.15 7.31
CA ARG A 396 -16.07 22.46 6.85
C ARG A 396 -15.81 20.98 6.61
N LEU A 397 -14.69 20.63 5.96
CA LEU A 397 -14.35 19.23 5.66
C LEU A 397 -13.89 18.45 6.90
N GLU A 398 -13.36 19.13 7.93
CA GLU A 398 -13.18 18.58 9.28
C GLU A 398 -14.51 18.04 9.82
N GLN A 399 -15.59 18.81 9.67
CA GLN A 399 -16.92 18.43 10.16
C GLN A 399 -17.64 17.41 9.27
N GLU A 400 -17.51 17.53 7.94
CA GLU A 400 -18.25 16.70 6.99
C GLU A 400 -17.63 15.32 6.77
N ILE A 401 -16.29 15.24 6.73
CA ILE A 401 -15.58 14.01 6.36
C ILE A 401 -14.44 13.65 7.32
N GLY A 402 -14.32 14.34 8.47
CA GLY A 402 -13.30 14.05 9.48
C GLY A 402 -11.87 14.32 9.02
N PHE A 403 -11.67 15.26 8.08
CA PHE A 403 -10.33 15.65 7.64
C PHE A 403 -9.58 16.39 8.75
N ASP A 404 -8.67 15.76 9.49
CA ASP A 404 -7.93 16.44 10.56
C ASP A 404 -6.80 17.32 9.98
N THR A 405 -7.05 18.63 9.87
CA THR A 405 -6.08 19.58 9.32
C THR A 405 -4.84 19.69 10.22
N ASN A 406 -4.94 19.49 11.53
CA ASN A 406 -3.79 19.55 12.45
C ASN A 406 -2.88 18.33 12.27
N MET A 407 -3.46 17.14 12.15
CA MET A 407 -2.72 15.92 11.83
C MET A 407 -2.04 16.04 10.47
N PHE A 408 -2.75 16.54 9.45
CA PHE A 408 -2.18 16.79 8.12
C PHE A 408 -1.01 17.78 8.16
N GLY A 409 -1.15 18.88 8.91
CA GLY A 409 -0.07 19.85 9.14
C GLY A 409 1.15 19.23 9.84
N GLY A 410 0.93 18.43 10.89
CA GLY A 410 1.99 17.71 11.62
C GLY A 410 2.75 16.70 10.75
N LEU A 411 2.06 16.01 9.84
CA LEU A 411 2.67 15.11 8.87
C LEU A 411 3.59 15.86 7.89
N MET A 412 3.09 16.97 7.33
CA MET A 412 3.87 17.80 6.41
C MET A 412 5.08 18.45 7.10
N LYS A 413 4.96 18.81 8.37
CA LYS A 413 6.08 19.25 9.21
C LYS A 413 7.13 18.18 9.41
N SER A 414 6.70 16.96 9.75
CA SER A 414 7.62 15.84 9.90
C SER A 414 8.35 15.56 8.59
N ALA A 415 7.66 15.67 7.46
CA ALA A 415 8.25 15.54 6.14
C ALA A 415 9.29 16.62 5.85
N SER A 416 8.99 17.89 6.13
CA SER A 416 9.97 18.97 5.92
C SER A 416 11.22 18.79 6.78
N LEU A 417 11.08 18.39 8.05
CA LEU A 417 12.20 18.14 8.97
C LEU A 417 13.08 16.95 8.53
N MET A 418 12.48 15.90 7.96
CA MET A 418 13.24 14.75 7.44
C MET A 418 14.04 15.10 6.18
N LEU A 419 13.50 15.97 5.33
CA LEU A 419 14.19 16.44 4.11
C LEU A 419 15.29 17.46 4.44
N ASP A 420 15.11 18.25 5.49
CA ASP A 420 15.98 19.37 5.88
C ASP A 420 17.46 18.97 6.04
N GLY A 421 17.75 17.82 6.66
CA GLY A 421 19.13 17.36 6.90
C GLY A 421 19.92 17.03 5.63
N GLY A 422 19.27 16.42 4.63
CA GLY A 422 19.90 16.05 3.36
C GLY A 422 19.91 17.17 2.31
N VAL A 423 19.01 18.13 2.44
CA VAL A 423 18.94 19.29 1.53
C VAL A 423 19.95 20.36 1.92
N LYS A 424 20.17 20.58 3.23
CA LYS A 424 21.18 21.54 3.73
C LYS A 424 22.63 21.13 3.48
N SER A 425 22.88 19.84 3.29
CA SER A 425 24.21 19.28 3.02
C SER A 425 24.56 19.27 1.53
N ASN A 426 23.59 19.55 0.64
CA ASN A 426 23.80 19.53 -0.80
C ASN A 426 24.13 20.94 -1.33
N GLY A 427 25.38 21.16 -1.75
CA GLY A 427 25.86 22.44 -2.27
C GLY A 427 25.24 22.88 -3.60
N ASP A 428 24.57 21.99 -4.32
CA ASP A 428 23.91 22.29 -5.60
C ASP A 428 22.49 22.86 -5.43
N ILE A 429 21.95 22.84 -4.21
CA ILE A 429 20.59 23.34 -3.94
C ILE A 429 20.66 24.82 -3.58
N ALA A 430 20.21 25.66 -4.52
CA ALA A 430 20.23 27.11 -4.37
C ALA A 430 19.40 27.60 -3.18
N ASP A 431 18.20 27.03 -2.97
CA ASP A 431 17.38 27.31 -1.79
C ASP A 431 16.76 26.03 -1.21
N PRO A 432 17.19 25.60 -0.02
CA PRO A 432 16.65 24.43 0.67
C PRO A 432 15.14 24.48 0.95
N GLN A 433 14.58 25.65 1.26
CA GLN A 433 13.18 25.76 1.65
C GLN A 433 12.25 25.68 0.44
N GLU A 434 12.63 26.33 -0.66
CA GLU A 434 11.95 26.23 -1.95
C GLU A 434 11.99 24.78 -2.46
N TYR A 435 13.15 24.14 -2.37
CA TYR A 435 13.32 22.76 -2.80
C TYR A 435 12.45 21.80 -1.99
N ILE A 436 12.43 21.92 -0.66
CA ILE A 436 11.57 21.11 0.22
C ILE A 436 10.09 21.36 -0.10
N MET A 437 9.68 22.60 -0.31
CA MET A 437 8.29 22.92 -0.68
C MET A 437 7.90 22.28 -2.02
N ASN A 438 8.73 22.39 -3.05
CA ASN A 438 8.45 21.81 -4.35
C ASN A 438 8.37 20.28 -4.28
N LEU A 439 9.24 19.63 -3.50
CA LEU A 439 9.16 18.20 -3.24
C LEU A 439 7.85 17.80 -2.57
N LEU A 440 7.37 18.56 -1.57
CA LEU A 440 6.09 18.27 -0.92
C LEU A 440 4.90 18.48 -1.85
N ILE A 441 4.95 19.51 -2.69
CA ILE A 441 3.92 19.80 -3.71
C ILE A 441 3.87 18.66 -4.74
N ASP A 442 5.01 18.27 -5.29
CA ASP A 442 5.09 17.22 -6.31
C ASP A 442 4.69 15.87 -5.74
N ASN A 443 5.05 15.56 -4.49
CA ASN A 443 4.60 14.35 -3.81
C ASN A 443 3.09 14.35 -3.57
N LEU A 444 2.51 15.45 -3.07
CA LEU A 444 1.05 15.57 -2.92
C LEU A 444 0.34 15.42 -4.27
N PHE A 445 0.88 16.03 -5.31
CA PHE A 445 0.35 15.95 -6.66
C PHE A 445 0.35 14.50 -7.19
N LEU A 446 1.41 13.74 -6.96
CA LEU A 446 1.47 12.32 -7.31
C LEU A 446 0.43 11.50 -6.54
N GLN A 447 0.29 11.76 -5.24
CA GLN A 447 -0.63 11.02 -4.37
C GLN A 447 -2.11 11.23 -4.74
N VAL A 448 -2.49 12.37 -5.30
CA VAL A 448 -3.88 12.60 -5.74
C VAL A 448 -4.12 12.35 -7.23
N GLY A 449 -3.31 11.48 -7.84
CA GLY A 449 -3.47 11.05 -9.22
C GLY A 449 -3.14 12.14 -10.25
N GLN A 450 -2.18 13.02 -9.92
CA GLN A 450 -1.67 14.09 -10.79
C GLN A 450 -2.75 15.10 -11.23
N LYS A 451 -3.64 15.47 -10.30
CA LYS A 451 -4.66 16.50 -10.52
C LYS A 451 -4.43 17.69 -9.61
N HIS A 452 -4.86 18.88 -10.07
CA HIS A 452 -4.93 20.10 -9.25
C HIS A 452 -3.60 20.54 -8.61
N LYS A 453 -2.48 20.53 -9.35
CA LYS A 453 -1.14 20.96 -8.86
C LYS A 453 -1.16 22.32 -8.16
N ASP A 454 -1.91 23.25 -8.72
CA ASP A 454 -2.14 24.58 -8.18
C ASP A 454 -2.84 24.58 -6.81
N ALA A 455 -3.74 23.62 -6.55
CA ALA A 455 -4.36 23.47 -5.24
C ALA A 455 -3.37 22.89 -4.22
N CYS A 456 -2.44 22.03 -4.65
CA CYS A 456 -1.34 21.56 -3.81
C CYS A 456 -0.46 22.73 -3.39
N GLU A 457 -0.11 23.64 -4.32
CA GLU A 457 0.65 24.86 -4.02
C GLU A 457 -0.09 25.76 -3.01
N ILE A 458 -1.41 25.93 -3.19
CA ILE A 458 -2.25 26.74 -2.29
C ILE A 458 -2.32 26.11 -0.88
N ILE A 459 -2.46 24.79 -0.77
CA ILE A 459 -2.53 24.09 0.53
C ILE A 459 -1.20 24.13 1.26
N ILE A 460 -0.07 23.93 0.57
CA ILE A 460 1.25 24.06 1.18
C ILE A 460 1.49 25.50 1.65
N GLY A 461 1.10 26.50 0.86
CA GLY A 461 1.15 27.92 1.26
C GLY A 461 0.29 28.23 2.49
N TYR A 462 -0.88 27.58 2.61
CA TYR A 462 -1.74 27.68 3.79
C TYR A 462 -1.07 27.08 5.04
N LEU A 463 -0.44 25.90 4.94
CA LEU A 463 0.28 25.27 6.06
C LEU A 463 1.50 26.09 6.53
N VAL A 464 2.18 26.76 5.61
CA VAL A 464 3.24 27.73 5.95
C VAL A 464 2.67 28.86 6.81
N LYS A 465 1.53 29.43 6.41
CA LYS A 465 0.89 30.53 7.14
C LYS A 465 0.33 30.11 8.49
N ARG A 466 -0.04 28.84 8.66
CA ARG A 466 -0.51 28.25 9.92
C ARG A 466 0.62 27.79 10.86
N CYS A 467 1.88 28.00 10.49
CA CYS A 467 3.09 27.57 11.24
C CYS A 467 3.27 26.05 11.35
N ASP A 468 2.62 25.29 10.49
CA ASP A 468 2.77 23.84 10.52
C ASP A 468 4.07 23.43 9.83
N LEU A 469 4.41 24.04 8.69
CA LEU A 469 5.51 23.54 7.84
C LEU A 469 6.89 24.05 8.25
N PHE A 470 6.99 25.34 8.57
CA PHE A 470 8.22 26.00 9.02
C PHE A 470 7.94 26.74 10.33
N ASN A 471 8.72 26.43 11.35
CA ASN A 471 8.66 27.13 12.62
C ASN A 471 9.37 28.49 12.53
N GLU A 472 9.04 29.40 13.44
CA GLU A 472 9.96 30.48 13.80
C GLU A 472 11.20 29.82 14.41
N ASN A 473 12.31 29.77 13.69
CA ASN A 473 13.55 29.40 14.35
C ASN A 473 13.89 30.53 15.34
N ALA A 474 13.86 30.17 16.63
CA ALA A 474 14.64 30.86 17.64
C ALA A 474 16.07 30.99 17.09
N LYS A 475 16.57 32.23 17.12
CA LYS A 475 17.89 32.64 16.65
C LYS A 475 18.94 31.56 16.91
N GLN A 476 19.74 31.29 15.88
CA GLN A 476 21.12 30.82 16.05
C GLN A 476 21.80 31.75 17.07
N SER A 477 22.28 31.18 18.18
CA SER A 477 23.33 31.77 19.02
C SER A 477 24.64 31.10 18.69
#